data_AF-A0A4Z2F467-F1
#
_entry.id   AF-A0A4Z2F467-F1
#
_cell.length_a   1.000
_cell.length_b   1.000
_cell.length_c   1.000
_cell.angle_alpha   90.00
_cell.angle_beta   90.00
_cell.angle_gamma   90.00
#
_symmetry.space_group_name_H-M   'P 1'
#
loop_
_entity.id
_entity.type
_entity.pdbx_description
1 polymer ?
#
loop_
_entity_poly.entity_id
_entity_poly.type
_entity_poly.pdbx_seq_one_letter_code
_entity_poly.pdbx_strand_id
1 'polypeptide(L)'
;MPSFQEIDATMLETGHEGLAVAAAEQSSPEGSFDLTKAIMSEAPQKEQVQKAKLAEQAERYDDMAAAMKAVTEENSDLSNEERNLLSVAYKNVVGARRSSWRVVSSIEQKAEGERKRAMAKEYREMIEKELKEICQDVLKGAL
;
A
#
# COMPACT_ATOMS: atom_id res chain seq x y z
N MET A 1 -57.07 34.54 13.43
CA MET A 1 -57.44 35.96 13.24
C MET A 1 -57.12 36.69 14.53
N PRO A 2 -56.30 37.77 14.49
CA PRO A 2 -55.80 38.47 15.68
C PRO A 2 -56.79 39.53 16.15
N SER A 3 -56.81 39.81 17.46
CA SER A 3 -57.41 41.03 18.01
C SER A 3 -56.32 41.94 18.56
N PHE A 4 -56.28 43.12 17.97
CA PHE A 4 -55.39 44.26 18.13
C PHE A 4 -55.84 45.12 19.33
N GLN A 5 -54.90 45.82 19.98
CA GLN A 5 -54.97 47.11 20.70
C GLN A 5 -54.08 47.11 21.97
N GLU A 6 -52.89 47.73 21.87
CA GLU A 6 -52.52 49.08 22.36
C GLU A 6 -51.89 48.98 23.77
N ILE A 7 -50.55 48.94 23.87
CA ILE A 7 -49.64 50.09 24.07
C ILE A 7 -50.03 50.94 25.30
N ASP A 8 -49.21 50.87 26.34
CA ASP A 8 -48.89 52.07 27.11
C ASP A 8 -47.39 52.08 27.45
N ALA A 9 -46.80 53.26 27.28
CA ALA A 9 -45.39 53.57 27.31
C ALA A 9 -45.13 54.58 28.42
N THR A 10 -44.13 54.32 29.26
CA THR A 10 -43.49 55.33 30.12
C THR A 10 -42.05 54.86 30.32
N MET A 11 -41.06 55.36 29.57
CA MET A 11 -40.32 56.63 29.73
C MET A 11 -39.82 56.88 31.17
N LEU A 12 -38.51 56.71 31.38
CA LEU A 12 -37.50 57.76 31.66
C LEU A 12 -36.25 57.10 32.30
N GLU A 13 -35.21 56.84 31.51
CA GLU A 13 -34.02 57.69 31.30
C GLU A 13 -32.95 57.56 32.39
N THR A 14 -31.80 57.03 31.97
CA THR A 14 -30.44 57.61 32.08
C THR A 14 -29.52 56.52 31.50
N GLY A 15 -28.81 56.69 30.38
CA GLY A 15 -28.08 57.87 29.95
C GLY A 15 -26.59 57.55 30.05
N HIS A 16 -26.04 56.92 29.02
CA HIS A 16 -24.68 57.18 28.56
C HIS A 16 -24.54 56.72 27.11
N GLU A 17 -24.53 57.71 26.23
CA GLU A 17 -24.21 57.63 24.83
C GLU A 17 -22.71 57.35 24.63
N GLY A 18 -22.39 56.53 23.63
CA GLY A 18 -21.01 56.20 23.24
C GLY A 18 -20.92 55.41 21.93
N LEU A 19 -21.56 55.95 20.88
CA LEU A 19 -21.16 55.98 19.47
C LEU A 19 -20.23 54.88 18.86
N ALA A 20 -20.79 54.15 17.88
CA ALA A 20 -20.20 53.58 16.63
C ALA A 20 -19.00 52.60 16.75
N VAL A 21 -18.95 51.46 16.06
CA VAL A 21 -18.93 51.27 14.60
C VAL A 21 -19.27 49.80 14.28
N ALA A 22 -19.99 49.59 13.18
CA ALA A 22 -20.32 48.30 12.60
C ALA A 22 -19.09 47.52 12.11
N ALA A 23 -19.08 46.20 12.36
CA ALA A 23 -18.36 45.25 11.52
C ALA A 23 -19.16 43.94 11.47
N ALA A 24 -19.78 43.71 10.31
CA ALA A 24 -20.25 42.41 9.92
C ALA A 24 -19.03 41.55 9.59
N GLU A 25 -18.91 40.37 10.21
CA GLU A 25 -18.11 39.28 9.65
C GLU A 25 -18.93 37.99 9.68
N GLN A 26 -19.55 37.71 8.54
CA GLN A 26 -19.77 36.36 8.07
C GLN A 26 -18.53 35.97 7.27
N SER A 27 -17.77 34.96 7.68
CA SER A 27 -16.81 34.27 6.82
C SER A 27 -16.42 32.89 7.36
N SER A 28 -17.03 31.88 6.73
CA SER A 28 -16.57 30.50 6.48
C SER A 28 -16.14 29.56 7.63
N PRO A 29 -16.58 28.28 7.59
CA PRO A 29 -15.85 27.21 8.24
C PRO A 29 -14.59 26.95 7.39
N GLU A 30 -13.41 27.21 7.96
CA GLU A 30 -12.13 26.74 7.41
C GLU A 30 -12.12 25.21 7.50
N GLY A 31 -12.72 24.56 6.50
CA GLY A 31 -12.49 23.17 6.21
C GLY A 31 -11.04 23.03 5.80
N SER A 32 -10.19 22.60 6.74
CA SER A 32 -8.90 22.00 6.37
C SER A 32 -9.23 20.71 5.61
N PHE A 33 -9.42 20.82 4.31
CA PHE A 33 -9.46 19.68 3.41
C PHE A 33 -8.06 19.09 3.43
N ASP A 34 -7.87 18.13 4.31
CA ASP A 34 -6.60 17.47 4.54
C ASP A 34 -6.17 16.76 3.26
N LEU A 35 -5.35 17.44 2.45
CA LEU A 35 -4.79 16.89 1.22
C LEU A 35 -4.06 15.57 1.49
N THR A 36 -3.54 15.36 2.71
CA THR A 36 -2.86 14.10 3.07
C THR A 36 -3.85 12.94 3.23
N LYS A 37 -5.09 13.20 3.66
CA LYS A 37 -6.15 12.19 3.79
C LYS A 37 -6.73 11.76 2.45
N ALA A 38 -6.80 12.66 1.47
CA ALA A 38 -7.26 12.34 0.11
C ALA A 38 -6.20 11.59 -0.72
N ILE A 39 -4.91 11.85 -0.48
CA ILE A 39 -3.81 11.11 -1.13
C ILE A 39 -3.71 9.66 -0.59
N MET A 40 -4.25 9.39 0.60
CA MET A 40 -4.24 8.07 1.24
C MET A 40 -5.56 7.29 1.10
N SER A 41 -6.51 7.73 0.28
CA SER A 41 -7.81 7.05 0.12
C SER A 41 -7.90 6.13 -1.10
N GLU A 42 -6.80 5.81 -1.78
CA GLU A 42 -6.80 4.71 -2.73
C GLU A 42 -6.85 3.39 -1.95
N ALA A 43 -7.75 2.48 -2.33
CA ALA A 43 -7.88 1.18 -1.68
C ALA A 43 -6.49 0.51 -1.57
N PRO A 44 -6.15 -0.15 -0.45
CA PRO A 44 -4.81 -0.71 -0.20
C PRO A 44 -4.33 -1.62 -1.35
N GLN A 45 -5.25 -2.34 -1.98
CA GLN A 45 -5.03 -3.09 -3.22
C GLN A 45 -4.41 -2.26 -4.36
N LYS A 46 -4.95 -1.07 -4.66
CA LYS A 46 -4.46 -0.23 -5.75
C LYS A 46 -3.04 0.25 -5.48
N GLU A 47 -2.73 0.59 -4.24
CA GLU A 47 -1.37 0.98 -3.83
C GLU A 47 -0.38 -0.18 -4.05
N GLN A 48 -0.76 -1.41 -3.67
CA GLN A 48 0.08 -2.59 -3.89
C GLN A 48 0.29 -2.89 -5.38
N VAL A 49 -0.74 -2.75 -6.22
CA VAL A 49 -0.62 -2.91 -7.67
C VAL A 49 0.30 -1.85 -8.28
N GLN A 50 0.22 -0.59 -7.83
CA GLN A 50 1.14 0.46 -8.30
C GLN A 50 2.59 0.15 -7.87
N LYS A 51 2.80 -0.30 -6.62
CA LYS A 51 4.13 -0.75 -6.15
C LYS A 51 4.66 -1.91 -7.00
N ALA A 52 3.83 -2.89 -7.33
CA ALA A 52 4.21 -4.01 -8.17
C ALA A 52 4.65 -3.55 -9.57
N LYS A 53 3.93 -2.60 -10.18
CA LYS A 53 4.31 -2.02 -11.49
C LYS A 53 5.63 -1.25 -11.44
N LEU A 54 5.88 -0.50 -10.37
CA LEU A 54 7.16 0.19 -10.17
C LEU A 54 8.31 -0.82 -9.97
N ALA A 55 8.07 -1.87 -9.20
CA ALA A 55 9.03 -2.95 -8.99
C ALA A 55 9.33 -3.73 -10.27
N GLU A 56 8.34 -3.96 -11.13
CA GLU A 56 8.50 -4.54 -12.47
C GLU A 56 9.43 -3.69 -13.33
N GLN A 57 9.21 -2.37 -13.39
CA GLN A 57 10.07 -1.44 -14.16
C GLN A 57 11.51 -1.39 -13.63
N ALA A 58 11.69 -1.62 -12.33
CA ALA A 58 12.99 -1.69 -11.68
C ALA A 58 13.62 -3.10 -11.69
N GLU A 59 12.96 -4.08 -12.31
CA GLU A 59 13.35 -5.50 -12.32
C GLU A 59 13.52 -6.11 -10.92
N ARG A 60 12.87 -5.53 -9.91
CA ARG A 60 12.86 -6.01 -8.52
C ARG A 60 11.71 -6.98 -8.30
N TYR A 61 11.80 -8.15 -8.91
CA TYR A 61 10.71 -9.14 -8.92
C TYR A 61 10.35 -9.69 -7.52
N ASP A 62 11.28 -9.66 -6.56
CA ASP A 62 10.99 -10.04 -5.17
C ASP A 62 10.04 -9.05 -4.49
N ASP A 63 10.28 -7.75 -4.67
CA ASP A 63 9.40 -6.70 -4.18
C ASP A 63 8.04 -6.76 -4.89
N MET A 64 8.06 -7.03 -6.21
CA MET A 64 6.85 -7.24 -7.00
C MET A 64 6.03 -8.42 -6.46
N ALA A 65 6.68 -9.55 -6.15
CA ALA A 65 6.01 -10.73 -5.61
C ALA A 65 5.43 -10.47 -4.21
N ALA A 66 6.14 -9.74 -3.36
CA ALA A 66 5.65 -9.36 -2.04
C ALA A 66 4.41 -8.44 -2.11
N ALA A 67 4.43 -7.44 -2.99
CA ALA A 67 3.28 -6.55 -3.21
C ALA A 67 2.08 -7.31 -3.77
N MET A 68 2.30 -8.17 -4.77
CA MET A 68 1.23 -8.97 -5.37
C MET A 68 0.67 -10.03 -4.41
N LYS A 69 1.49 -10.57 -3.50
CA LYS A 69 1.03 -11.44 -2.42
C LYS A 69 0.05 -10.73 -1.49
N ALA A 70 0.36 -9.49 -1.08
CA ALA A 70 -0.56 -8.69 -0.27
C ALA A 70 -1.90 -8.45 -0.99
N VAL A 71 -1.88 -8.23 -2.31
CA VAL A 71 -3.11 -8.14 -3.13
C VAL A 71 -3.95 -9.43 -3.04
N THR A 72 -3.30 -10.60 -3.13
CA THR A 72 -4.00 -11.90 -3.05
C THR A 72 -4.54 -12.23 -1.65
N GLU A 73 -3.92 -11.72 -0.59
CA GLU A 73 -4.37 -11.92 0.80
C GLU A 73 -5.57 -11.02 1.14
N GLU A 74 -5.64 -9.82 0.56
CA GLU A 74 -6.73 -8.86 0.77
C GLU A 74 -7.95 -9.11 -0.13
N ASN A 75 -7.75 -9.64 -1.35
CA ASN A 75 -8.79 -9.82 -2.34
C ASN A 75 -8.74 -11.22 -2.96
N SER A 76 -9.86 -11.95 -2.85
CA SER A 76 -10.01 -13.28 -3.44
C SER A 76 -10.21 -13.25 -4.97
N ASP A 77 -10.72 -12.14 -5.50
CA ASP A 77 -11.05 -11.99 -6.92
C ASP A 77 -10.05 -11.07 -7.63
N LEU A 78 -9.02 -11.67 -8.20
CA LEU A 78 -8.00 -10.96 -8.99
C LEU A 78 -8.48 -10.66 -10.41
N SER A 79 -8.28 -9.42 -10.86
CA SER A 79 -8.47 -9.04 -12.26
C SER A 79 -7.47 -9.73 -13.19
N ASN A 80 -7.72 -9.69 -14.50
CA ASN A 80 -6.78 -10.23 -15.48
C ASN A 80 -5.40 -9.56 -15.41
N GLU A 81 -5.36 -8.25 -15.15
CA GLU A 81 -4.11 -7.50 -15.02
C GLU A 81 -3.32 -7.93 -13.79
N GLU A 82 -3.98 -8.04 -12.62
CA GLU A 82 -3.34 -8.48 -11.38
C GLU A 82 -2.83 -9.92 -11.47
N ARG A 83 -3.61 -10.84 -12.07
CA ARG A 83 -3.14 -12.22 -12.31
C ARG A 83 -1.92 -12.28 -13.22
N ASN A 84 -1.85 -11.40 -14.22
CA ASN A 84 -0.67 -11.29 -15.08
C ASN A 84 0.53 -10.78 -14.29
N LEU A 85 0.39 -9.72 -13.49
CA LEU A 85 1.45 -9.20 -12.63
C LEU A 85 1.95 -10.26 -11.63
N LEU A 86 1.05 -11.00 -10.99
CA LEU A 86 1.37 -12.10 -10.10
C LEU A 86 2.20 -13.18 -10.83
N SER A 87 1.78 -13.54 -12.05
CA SER A 87 2.46 -14.54 -12.88
C SER A 87 3.86 -14.08 -13.29
N VAL A 88 4.00 -12.82 -13.69
CA VAL A 88 5.29 -12.21 -14.08
C VAL A 88 6.24 -12.18 -12.88
N ALA A 89 5.76 -11.72 -11.72
CA ALA A 89 6.56 -11.64 -10.50
C ALA A 89 7.14 -13.01 -10.12
N TYR A 90 6.27 -13.99 -9.88
CA TYR A 90 6.69 -15.30 -9.39
C TYR A 90 7.47 -16.11 -10.43
N LYS A 91 7.15 -15.99 -11.73
CA LYS A 91 7.95 -16.62 -12.80
C LYS A 91 9.40 -16.14 -12.78
N ASN A 92 9.61 -14.84 -12.62
CA ASN A 92 10.95 -14.26 -12.60
C ASN A 92 11.69 -14.59 -11.31
N VAL A 93 11.03 -14.48 -10.15
CA VAL A 93 11.62 -14.86 -8.85
C VAL A 93 12.07 -16.32 -8.86
N VAL A 94 11.19 -17.26 -9.20
CA VAL A 94 11.52 -18.70 -9.24
C VAL A 94 12.56 -18.98 -10.32
N GLY A 95 12.48 -18.31 -11.49
CA GLY A 95 13.46 -18.45 -12.56
C GLY A 95 14.88 -18.07 -12.12
N ALA A 96 15.03 -16.94 -11.44
CA ALA A 96 16.30 -16.47 -10.92
C ALA A 96 16.89 -17.43 -9.86
N ARG A 97 16.06 -17.92 -8.92
CA ARG A 97 16.51 -18.88 -7.89
C ARG A 97 16.89 -20.23 -8.52
N ARG A 98 16.12 -20.75 -9.48
CA ARG A 98 16.47 -21.98 -10.22
C ARG A 98 17.77 -21.84 -10.98
N SER A 99 18.01 -20.67 -11.58
CA SER A 99 19.29 -20.40 -12.26
C SER A 99 20.45 -20.44 -11.27
N SER A 100 20.30 -19.74 -10.15
CA SER A 100 21.30 -19.70 -9.07
C SER A 100 21.57 -21.10 -8.51
N TRP A 101 20.54 -21.89 -8.24
CA TRP A 101 20.66 -23.28 -7.77
C TRP A 101 21.46 -24.14 -8.75
N ARG A 102 21.20 -24.04 -10.07
CA ARG A 102 21.95 -24.79 -11.09
C ARG A 102 23.44 -24.42 -11.09
N VAL A 103 23.74 -23.14 -10.97
CA VAL A 103 25.13 -22.66 -10.92
C VAL A 103 25.84 -23.22 -9.69
N VAL A 104 25.23 -23.10 -8.50
CA VAL A 104 25.81 -23.58 -7.25
C VAL A 104 25.95 -25.11 -7.24
N SER A 105 24.96 -25.84 -7.77
CA SER A 105 25.04 -27.28 -7.95
C SER A 105 26.20 -27.69 -8.87
N SER A 106 26.44 -26.94 -9.96
CA SER A 106 27.61 -27.18 -10.81
C SER A 106 28.93 -26.89 -10.11
N ILE A 107 28.98 -25.85 -9.26
CA ILE A 107 30.15 -25.53 -8.44
C ILE A 107 30.41 -26.65 -7.43
N GLU A 108 29.38 -27.14 -6.73
CA GLU A 108 29.48 -28.26 -5.78
C GLU A 108 30.07 -29.51 -6.44
N GLN A 109 29.58 -29.87 -7.62
CA GLN A 109 30.05 -31.03 -8.38
C GLN A 109 31.51 -30.90 -8.83
N LYS A 110 31.93 -29.69 -9.22
CA LYS A 110 33.30 -29.41 -9.69
C LYS A 110 34.26 -29.05 -8.55
N ALA A 111 33.78 -28.88 -7.33
CA ALA A 111 34.62 -28.46 -6.22
C ALA A 111 35.65 -29.53 -5.85
N GLU A 112 36.91 -29.10 -5.83
CA GLU A 112 38.05 -29.86 -5.29
C GLU A 112 38.23 -29.53 -3.81
N GLY A 113 38.27 -30.57 -2.98
CA GLY A 113 38.42 -30.45 -1.53
C GLY A 113 37.09 -30.46 -0.77
N GLU A 114 37.07 -31.23 0.32
CA GLU A 114 35.88 -31.49 1.13
C GLU A 114 35.25 -30.21 1.70
N ARG A 115 36.07 -29.26 2.18
CA ARG A 115 35.59 -28.01 2.75
C ARG A 115 34.86 -27.13 1.73
N LYS A 116 35.39 -27.00 0.51
CA LYS A 116 34.74 -26.21 -0.55
C LYS A 116 33.44 -26.84 -1.00
N ARG A 117 33.42 -28.17 -1.13
CA ARG A 117 32.20 -28.92 -1.45
C ARG A 117 31.14 -28.78 -0.36
N ALA A 118 31.52 -28.85 0.91
CA ALA A 118 30.61 -28.67 2.04
C ALA A 118 29.96 -27.28 2.04
N MET A 119 30.75 -26.20 1.85
CA MET A 119 30.22 -24.84 1.74
C MET A 119 29.26 -24.67 0.54
N ALA A 120 29.61 -25.23 -0.62
CA ALA A 120 28.75 -25.18 -1.80
C ALA A 120 27.43 -25.95 -1.59
N LYS A 121 27.50 -27.11 -0.91
CA LYS A 121 26.34 -27.92 -0.56
C LYS A 121 25.40 -27.16 0.38
N GLU A 122 25.90 -26.57 1.45
CA GLU A 122 25.12 -25.78 2.40
C GLU A 122 24.40 -24.62 1.70
N TYR A 123 25.10 -23.92 0.82
CA TYR A 123 24.51 -22.83 0.03
C TYR A 123 23.46 -23.32 -0.97
N ARG A 124 23.67 -24.49 -1.59
CA ARG A 124 22.68 -25.14 -2.46
C ARG A 124 21.40 -25.47 -1.69
N GLU A 125 21.53 -26.03 -0.49
CA GLU A 125 20.40 -26.40 0.38
C GLU A 125 19.63 -25.17 0.85
N MET A 126 20.31 -24.05 1.12
CA MET A 126 19.67 -22.77 1.42
C MET A 126 18.79 -22.30 0.25
N ILE A 127 19.31 -22.30 -0.98
CA ILE A 127 18.53 -21.91 -2.18
C ILE A 127 17.36 -22.89 -2.41
N GLU A 128 17.55 -24.17 -2.14
CA GLU A 128 16.49 -25.18 -2.26
C GLU A 128 15.34 -24.93 -1.27
N LYS A 129 15.67 -24.50 -0.05
CA LYS A 129 14.70 -24.07 0.95
C LYS A 129 13.93 -22.82 0.48
N GLU A 130 14.62 -21.79 0.01
CA GLU A 130 13.98 -20.59 -0.54
C GLU A 130 13.04 -20.92 -1.71
N LEU A 131 13.49 -21.76 -2.65
CA LEU A 131 12.65 -22.21 -3.77
C LEU A 131 11.38 -22.91 -3.29
N LYS A 132 11.50 -23.76 -2.26
CA LYS A 132 10.36 -24.48 -1.69
C LYS A 132 9.38 -23.51 -1.04
N GLU A 133 9.87 -22.53 -0.30
CA GLU A 133 9.05 -21.49 0.34
C GLU A 133 8.32 -20.64 -0.70
N ILE A 134 9.02 -20.18 -1.75
CA ILE A 134 8.42 -19.40 -2.85
C ILE A 134 7.33 -20.23 -3.56
N CYS A 135 7.60 -21.50 -3.87
CA CYS A 135 6.60 -22.38 -4.49
C CYS A 135 5.39 -22.60 -3.59
N GLN A 136 5.58 -22.72 -2.28
CA GLN A 136 4.48 -22.85 -1.33
C GLN A 136 3.65 -21.56 -1.26
N ASP A 137 4.28 -20.40 -1.33
CA ASP A 137 3.59 -19.11 -1.38
C ASP A 137 2.73 -18.97 -2.64
N VAL A 138 3.24 -19.37 -3.81
CA VAL A 138 2.44 -19.40 -5.05
C VAL A 138 1.23 -20.32 -4.91
N LEU A 139 1.42 -21.53 -4.35
CA LEU A 139 0.32 -22.49 -4.20
C LEU A 139 -0.74 -22.00 -3.22
N LYS A 140 -0.37 -21.24 -2.19
CA LYS A 140 -1.32 -20.66 -1.22
C LYS A 140 -2.01 -19.41 -1.76
N GLY A 141 -1.33 -18.57 -2.53
CA GLY A 141 -1.91 -17.36 -3.12
C GLY A 141 -2.72 -17.61 -4.40
N ALA A 142 -2.65 -18.82 -4.97
CA ALA A 142 -3.39 -19.24 -6.15
C ALA A 142 -4.58 -20.18 -5.86
N LEU A 143 -4.85 -20.48 -4.58
CA LEU A 143 -5.96 -21.30 -4.08
C LEU A 143 -6.86 -20.47 -3.17
#